data_AF-A0A353JAA2-F1
#
_entry.id   AF-A0A353JAA2-F1
#
_cell.length_a   1.000
_cell.length_b   1.000
_cell.length_c   1.000
_cell.angle_alpha   90.00
_cell.angle_beta   90.00
_cell.angle_gamma   90.00
#
_symmetry.space_group_name_H-M   'P 1'
#
loop_
_entity.id
_entity.type
_entity.pdbx_description
1 polymer ?
#
loop_
_entity_poly.entity_id
_entity_poly.type
_entity_poly.pdbx_seq_one_letter_code
_entity_poly.pdbx_strand_id
1 'polypeptide(L)'
;MFVRFWNKILALFGKKQVSDDMLMQANDDFTYNYENDKDINFTAIFANKLANITISDSNIDIVGDNKRAELLQETLKRLKKKLKKIVARDLGTGGVLVIPYVNRKKIYFNIVTQNRFSINKMIGDDIVDCTIMAEHIVKNKEHYYRWADYILEN
;
A
#
# COMPACT_ATOMS: atom_id res chain seq x y z
N MET A 1 -3.16 -6.12 20.43
CA MET A 1 -2.25 -5.05 20.91
C MET A 1 -2.15 -3.89 19.92
N PHE A 2 -2.15 -4.15 18.61
CA PHE A 2 -2.00 -3.13 17.55
C PHE A 2 -3.25 -2.29 17.24
N VAL A 3 -4.47 -2.81 17.40
CA VAL A 3 -5.72 -2.02 17.29
C VAL A 3 -5.72 -0.82 18.25
N ARG A 4 -5.26 -1.02 19.48
CA ARG A 4 -5.10 0.08 20.46
C ARG A 4 -4.04 1.10 20.04
N PHE A 5 -3.04 0.69 19.26
CA PHE A 5 -2.00 1.57 18.74
C PHE A 5 -2.52 2.41 17.57
N TRP A 6 -3.18 1.79 16.60
CA TRP A 6 -3.87 2.50 15.52
C TRP A 6 -4.89 3.52 16.04
N ASN A 7 -5.70 3.14 17.03
CA ASN A 7 -6.61 4.08 17.68
C ASN A 7 -5.89 5.31 18.27
N LYS A 8 -4.70 5.13 18.87
CA LYS A 8 -3.88 6.25 19.35
C LYS A 8 -3.35 7.10 18.19
N ILE A 9 -2.89 6.48 17.10
CA ILE A 9 -2.39 7.19 15.93
C ILE A 9 -3.51 8.00 15.28
N LEU A 10 -4.67 7.41 15.05
CA LEU A 10 -5.83 8.10 14.47
C LEU A 10 -6.30 9.23 15.39
N ALA A 11 -6.25 9.05 16.71
CA ALA A 11 -6.55 10.11 17.67
C ALA A 11 -5.58 11.30 17.56
N LEU A 12 -4.30 11.10 17.21
CA LEU A 12 -3.36 12.21 16.94
C LEU A 12 -3.80 13.07 15.75
N PHE A 13 -4.51 12.47 14.79
CA PHE A 13 -5.07 13.16 13.63
C PHE A 13 -6.52 13.64 13.86
N GLY A 14 -7.05 13.51 15.08
CA GLY A 14 -8.44 13.88 15.40
C GLY A 14 -9.48 12.93 14.78
N LYS A 15 -9.08 11.70 14.40
CA LYS A 15 -9.92 10.73 13.70
C LYS A 15 -10.39 9.63 14.62
N LYS A 16 -11.56 9.08 14.28
CA LYS A 16 -12.05 7.83 14.84
C LYS A 16 -12.01 6.78 13.74
N GLN A 17 -11.58 5.58 14.11
CA GLN A 17 -11.47 4.44 13.22
C GLN A 17 -12.86 4.12 12.62
N VAL A 18 -12.92 3.92 11.30
CA VAL A 18 -14.15 3.53 10.59
C VAL A 18 -14.27 2.02 10.41
N SER A 19 -13.16 1.30 10.45
CA SER A 19 -13.14 -0.16 10.42
C SER A 19 -13.48 -0.78 11.78
N ASP A 20 -14.29 -1.84 11.73
CA ASP A 20 -14.46 -2.79 12.83
C ASP A 20 -13.08 -3.29 13.30
N ASP A 21 -12.83 -3.28 14.60
CA ASP A 21 -11.55 -3.71 15.21
C ASP A 21 -11.16 -5.13 14.77
N MET A 22 -12.15 -5.97 14.45
CA MET A 22 -11.93 -7.31 13.90
C MET A 22 -11.29 -7.30 12.51
N LEU A 23 -11.66 -6.36 11.63
CA LEU A 23 -11.11 -6.26 10.27
C LEU A 23 -9.64 -5.84 10.29
N MET A 24 -9.27 -4.94 11.19
CA MET A 24 -7.85 -4.54 11.33
C MET A 24 -6.99 -5.66 11.88
N GLN A 25 -7.49 -6.41 12.85
CA GLN A 25 -6.76 -7.58 13.33
C GLN A 25 -6.60 -8.63 12.22
N ALA A 26 -7.65 -8.86 11.43
CA ALA A 26 -7.57 -9.75 10.27
C ALA A 26 -6.54 -9.26 9.23
N ASN A 27 -6.48 -7.96 8.94
CA ASN A 27 -5.50 -7.36 8.02
C ASN A 27 -4.05 -7.63 8.45
N ASP A 28 -3.77 -7.53 9.74
CA ASP A 28 -2.46 -7.84 10.32
C ASP A 28 -2.14 -9.33 10.15
N ASP A 29 -3.09 -10.20 10.48
CA ASP A 29 -2.96 -11.64 10.36
C ASP A 29 -2.74 -12.07 8.90
N PHE A 30 -3.45 -11.47 7.94
CA PHE A 30 -3.24 -11.72 6.52
C PHE A 30 -1.83 -11.31 6.07
N THR A 31 -1.36 -10.15 6.53
CA THR A 31 0.00 -9.70 6.21
C THR A 31 1.05 -10.63 6.80
N TYR A 32 0.90 -11.01 8.08
CA TYR A 32 1.79 -11.93 8.76
C TYR A 32 1.82 -13.30 8.07
N ASN A 33 0.66 -13.87 7.79
CA ASN A 33 0.54 -15.18 7.16
C ASN A 33 1.12 -15.19 5.74
N TYR A 34 0.98 -14.11 4.97
CA TYR A 34 1.61 -13.98 3.66
C TYR A 34 3.14 -13.86 3.73
N GLU A 35 3.68 -13.24 4.78
CA GLU A 35 5.13 -13.03 4.96
C GLU A 35 5.83 -14.19 5.66
N ASN A 36 5.09 -15.07 6.33
CA ASN A 36 5.66 -16.21 7.04
C ASN A 36 6.28 -17.23 6.07
N ASP A 37 7.56 -17.53 6.28
CA ASP A 37 8.39 -18.42 5.47
C ASP A 37 8.75 -19.75 6.19
N LYS A 38 8.21 -19.97 7.39
CA LYS A 38 8.53 -21.16 8.20
C LYS A 38 7.98 -22.46 7.63
N ASP A 39 6.80 -22.40 7.00
CA ASP A 39 6.08 -23.54 6.45
C ASP A 39 5.70 -23.30 4.98
N ILE A 40 5.11 -24.30 4.32
CA ILE A 40 4.56 -24.14 2.96
C ILE A 40 3.47 -23.07 2.98
N ASN A 41 3.78 -21.93 2.37
CA ASN A 41 2.87 -20.80 2.30
C ASN A 41 2.02 -20.86 1.02
N PHE A 42 0.90 -21.59 1.08
CA PHE A 42 -0.02 -21.72 -0.05
C PHE A 42 -0.56 -20.37 -0.53
N THR A 43 -0.85 -19.44 0.39
CA THR A 43 -1.30 -18.08 0.05
C THR A 43 -0.27 -17.38 -0.83
N ALA A 44 1.01 -17.41 -0.43
CA ALA A 44 2.09 -16.82 -1.23
C ALA A 44 2.25 -17.53 -2.59
N ILE A 45 2.14 -18.87 -2.64
CA ILE A 45 2.24 -19.65 -3.88
C ILE A 45 1.12 -19.27 -4.86
N PHE A 46 -0.14 -19.30 -4.40
CA PHE A 46 -1.29 -18.97 -5.23
C PHE A 46 -1.27 -17.51 -5.67
N ALA A 47 -1.00 -16.57 -4.75
CA ALA A 47 -0.94 -15.16 -5.08
C ALA A 47 0.15 -14.86 -6.12
N ASN A 48 1.33 -15.49 -6.01
CA ASN A 48 2.38 -15.35 -7.01
C ASN A 48 1.99 -15.95 -8.36
N LYS A 49 1.31 -17.10 -8.37
CA LYS A 49 0.84 -17.73 -9.62
C LYS A 49 -0.20 -16.87 -10.32
N LEU A 50 -1.19 -16.36 -9.59
CA LEU A 50 -2.21 -15.46 -10.12
C LEU A 50 -1.59 -14.15 -10.61
N ALA A 51 -0.72 -13.53 -9.81
CA ALA A 51 -0.04 -12.30 -10.22
C ALA A 51 0.82 -12.50 -11.48
N ASN A 52 1.47 -13.65 -11.66
CA ASN A 52 2.16 -13.97 -12.92
C ASN A 52 1.20 -13.93 -14.11
N ILE A 53 0.06 -14.61 -13.99
CA ILE A 53 -0.94 -14.66 -15.07
C ILE A 53 -1.45 -13.24 -15.38
N THR A 54 -1.89 -12.51 -14.35
CA THR A 54 -2.42 -11.15 -14.51
C THR A 54 -1.43 -10.20 -15.17
N ILE A 55 -0.15 -10.25 -14.79
CA ILE A 55 0.86 -9.34 -15.34
C ILE A 55 1.33 -9.76 -16.72
N SER A 56 1.41 -11.06 -17.00
CA SER A 56 1.79 -11.56 -18.32
C SER A 56 0.81 -11.14 -19.42
N ASP A 57 -0.49 -11.08 -19.09
CA ASP A 57 -1.54 -10.69 -20.03
C ASP A 57 -1.89 -9.19 -19.98
N SER A 58 -1.30 -8.44 -19.05
CA SER A 58 -1.58 -7.01 -18.88
C SER A 58 -0.65 -6.17 -19.75
N ASN A 59 -1.24 -5.27 -20.54
CA ASN A 59 -0.50 -4.19 -21.18
C ASN A 59 -0.98 -2.82 -20.66
N ILE A 60 -0.02 -1.93 -20.42
CA ILE A 60 -0.27 -0.56 -19.96
C ILE A 60 0.56 0.35 -20.83
N ASP A 61 -0.11 1.23 -21.57
CA ASP A 61 0.52 2.16 -22.50
C ASP A 61 0.13 3.60 -22.17
N ILE A 62 1.07 4.52 -22.38
CA ILE A 62 0.86 5.96 -22.20
C ILE A 62 0.89 6.58 -23.58
N VAL A 63 -0.25 7.13 -23.99
CA VAL A 63 -0.43 7.78 -25.29
C VAL A 63 -0.09 9.26 -25.17
N GLY A 64 0.75 9.74 -26.08
CA GLY A 64 1.10 11.15 -26.21
C GLY A 64 2.55 11.36 -26.63
N ASP A 65 2.78 12.42 -27.38
CA ASP A 65 4.10 12.81 -27.89
C ASP A 65 4.52 14.16 -27.28
N ASN A 66 4.62 14.19 -25.95
CA ASN A 66 5.02 15.38 -25.22
C ASN A 66 5.81 15.01 -23.97
N LYS A 67 6.47 16.02 -23.37
CA LYS A 67 7.31 15.83 -22.17
C LYS A 67 6.59 15.21 -20.98
N ARG A 68 5.27 15.38 -20.85
CA ARG A 68 4.48 14.74 -19.78
C ARG A 68 4.33 13.25 -20.05
N ALA A 69 4.05 12.87 -21.29
CA ALA A 69 3.98 11.47 -21.68
C ALA A 69 5.33 10.77 -21.46
N GLU A 70 6.45 11.39 -21.85
CA GLU A 70 7.80 10.87 -21.59
C GLU A 70 8.07 10.63 -20.09
N LEU A 71 7.75 11.61 -19.25
CA LEU A 71 7.91 11.50 -17.78
C LEU A 71 7.07 10.36 -17.20
N LEU A 72 5.82 10.23 -17.63
CA LEU A 72 4.94 9.15 -17.19
C LEU A 72 5.41 7.80 -17.70
N GLN A 73 5.92 7.71 -18.95
CA GLN A 73 6.48 6.47 -19.51
C GLN A 73 7.69 5.99 -18.71
N GLU A 74 8.60 6.89 -18.33
CA GLU A 74 9.73 6.54 -17.47
C GLU A 74 9.26 6.04 -16.10
N THR A 75 8.22 6.68 -15.55
CA THR A 75 7.63 6.30 -14.26
C THR A 75 6.94 4.94 -14.33
N LEU A 76 6.16 4.69 -15.39
CA LEU A 76 5.50 3.42 -15.65
C LEU A 76 6.52 2.30 -15.86
N LYS A 77 7.64 2.55 -16.56
CA LYS A 77 8.72 1.57 -16.71
C LYS A 77 9.29 1.13 -15.35
N ARG A 78 9.41 2.05 -14.38
CA ARG A 78 9.82 1.71 -13.01
C ARG A 78 8.73 0.93 -12.26
N LEU A 79 7.46 1.30 -12.46
CA LEU A 79 6.32 0.61 -11.84
C LEU A 79 6.15 -0.82 -12.37
N LYS A 80 6.21 -1.03 -13.70
CA LYS A 80 6.10 -2.35 -14.36
C LYS A 80 7.09 -3.36 -13.78
N LYS A 81 8.33 -2.95 -13.46
CA LYS A 81 9.34 -3.81 -12.80
C LYS A 81 8.90 -4.33 -11.43
N LYS A 82 7.99 -3.64 -10.75
CA LYS A 82 7.48 -3.98 -9.41
C LYS A 82 6.04 -4.51 -9.44
N LEU A 83 5.35 -4.41 -10.57
CA LEU A 83 3.90 -4.62 -10.66
C LEU A 83 3.48 -6.04 -10.26
N LYS A 84 4.23 -7.07 -10.67
CA LYS A 84 4.01 -8.45 -10.20
C LYS A 84 4.09 -8.57 -8.68
N LYS A 85 5.07 -7.93 -8.05
CA LYS A 85 5.22 -7.98 -6.58
C LYS A 85 4.07 -7.25 -5.89
N ILE A 86 3.61 -6.14 -6.46
CA ILE A 86 2.47 -5.37 -5.97
C ILE A 86 1.20 -6.24 -6.02
N VAL A 87 0.88 -6.80 -7.19
CA VAL A 87 -0.32 -7.64 -7.38
C VAL A 87 -0.26 -8.92 -6.53
N ALA A 88 0.90 -9.60 -6.45
CA ALA A 88 1.04 -10.77 -5.60
C ALA A 88 0.80 -10.43 -4.12
N ARG A 89 1.28 -9.26 -3.67
CA ARG A 89 1.03 -8.84 -2.30
C ARG A 89 -0.42 -8.45 -2.08
N ASP A 90 -1.02 -7.70 -2.99
CA ASP A 90 -2.44 -7.34 -2.94
C ASP A 90 -3.34 -8.57 -2.80
N LEU A 91 -3.15 -9.56 -3.67
CA LEU A 91 -3.86 -10.85 -3.63
C LEU A 91 -3.57 -11.66 -2.35
N GLY A 92 -2.36 -11.54 -1.79
CA GLY A 92 -1.93 -12.29 -0.62
C GLY A 92 -2.32 -11.69 0.72
N THR A 93 -2.42 -10.36 0.80
CA THR A 93 -2.69 -9.62 2.05
C THR A 93 -4.06 -8.94 2.06
N GLY A 94 -4.79 -8.98 0.95
CA GLY A 94 -6.12 -8.36 0.80
C GLY A 94 -6.09 -6.86 0.50
N GLY A 95 -4.91 -6.27 0.31
CA GLY A 95 -4.77 -4.86 -0.06
C GLY A 95 -3.34 -4.32 -0.04
N VAL A 96 -3.06 -3.42 -0.98
CA VAL A 96 -1.82 -2.65 -1.10
C VAL A 96 -2.13 -1.25 -1.63
N LEU A 97 -1.49 -0.22 -1.06
CA LEU A 97 -1.50 1.12 -1.64
C LEU A 97 -0.21 1.40 -2.42
N VAL A 98 -0.36 1.94 -3.63
CA VAL A 98 0.74 2.51 -4.42
C VAL A 98 0.61 4.04 -4.37
N ILE A 99 1.49 4.68 -3.61
CA ILE A 99 1.34 6.10 -3.27
C ILE A 99 2.40 6.90 -4.03
N PRO A 100 2.02 7.65 -5.08
CA PRO A 100 2.96 8.47 -5.82
C PRO A 100 3.39 9.69 -4.99
N TYR A 101 4.64 10.12 -5.18
CA TYR A 101 5.15 11.35 -4.59
C TYR A 101 6.21 11.98 -5.51
N VAL A 102 6.40 13.29 -5.39
CA VAL A 102 7.43 14.01 -6.15
C VAL A 102 8.62 14.29 -5.25
N ASN A 103 9.81 13.93 -5.73
CA ASN A 103 11.07 14.32 -5.09
C ASN A 103 12.08 14.72 -6.17
N ARG A 104 12.77 15.85 -5.98
CA ARG A 104 13.79 16.37 -6.93
C ARG A 104 13.32 16.32 -8.39
N LYS A 105 12.11 16.82 -8.67
CA LYS A 105 11.47 16.87 -10.01
C LYS A 105 11.24 15.50 -10.67
N LYS A 106 11.28 14.40 -9.91
CA LYS A 106 10.95 13.05 -10.39
C LYS A 106 9.77 12.48 -9.60
N ILE A 107 8.94 11.71 -10.30
CA ILE A 107 7.84 10.96 -9.68
C ILE A 107 8.38 9.62 -9.16
N TYR A 108 8.20 9.39 -7.87
CA TYR A 108 8.47 8.14 -7.20
C TYR A 108 7.16 7.58 -6.66
N PHE A 109 7.22 6.37 -6.11
CA PHE A 109 6.07 5.75 -5.48
C PHE A 109 6.50 4.86 -4.31
N ASN A 110 5.71 4.89 -3.25
CA ASN A 110 5.80 3.98 -2.12
C ASN A 110 4.79 2.85 -2.30
N ILE A 111 5.13 1.66 -1.81
CA ILE A 111 4.23 0.51 -1.75
C ILE A 111 3.96 0.27 -0.27
N VAL A 112 2.72 0.48 0.15
CA VAL A 112 2.29 0.37 1.55
C VAL A 112 1.41 -0.87 1.69
N THR A 113 1.76 -1.73 2.64
CA THR A 113 1.08 -3.00 2.92
C THR A 113 -0.19 -2.78 3.73
N GLN A 114 -1.13 -3.73 3.66
CA GLN A 114 -2.44 -3.67 4.33
C GLN A 114 -2.37 -3.25 5.80
N ASN A 115 -1.44 -3.83 6.56
CA ASN A 115 -1.25 -3.52 7.99
C ASN A 115 -0.70 -2.11 8.29
N ARG A 116 -0.37 -1.33 7.26
CA ARG A 116 0.27 -0.01 7.37
C ARG A 116 -0.62 1.14 6.91
N PHE A 117 -1.90 0.90 6.65
CA PHE A 117 -2.85 1.97 6.37
C PHE A 117 -4.22 1.71 7.00
N SER A 118 -4.96 2.80 7.20
CA SER A 118 -6.36 2.81 7.60
C SER A 118 -7.11 3.69 6.61
N ILE A 119 -8.16 3.14 6.01
CA ILE A 119 -9.13 3.90 5.22
C ILE A 119 -10.14 4.45 6.22
N ASN A 120 -10.17 5.78 6.37
CA ASN A 120 -11.00 6.44 7.37
C ASN A 120 -12.29 7.00 6.78
N LYS A 121 -12.37 7.18 5.45
CA LYS A 121 -13.60 7.61 4.79
C LYS A 121 -13.58 7.23 3.31
N MET A 122 -14.71 6.73 2.85
CA MET A 122 -14.98 6.51 1.43
C MET A 122 -16.23 7.27 1.01
N ILE A 123 -16.27 7.71 -0.24
CA ILE A 123 -17.46 8.23 -0.91
C ILE A 123 -17.67 7.39 -2.15
N GLY A 124 -18.69 6.53 -2.14
CA GLY A 124 -18.78 5.47 -3.15
C GLY A 124 -17.53 4.58 -3.11
N ASP A 125 -16.87 4.45 -4.26
CA ASP A 125 -15.63 3.66 -4.41
C ASP A 125 -14.35 4.49 -4.18
N ASP A 126 -14.48 5.80 -3.95
CA ASP A 126 -13.34 6.70 -3.78
C ASP A 126 -12.90 6.79 -2.32
N ILE A 127 -11.62 6.52 -2.07
CA ILE A 127 -10.99 6.78 -0.77
C ILE A 127 -10.71 8.28 -0.67
N VAL A 128 -11.45 8.97 0.20
CA VAL A 128 -11.31 10.43 0.41
C VAL A 128 -10.56 10.77 1.70
N ASP A 129 -10.38 9.79 2.58
CA ASP A 129 -9.58 9.94 3.79
C ASP A 129 -8.83 8.64 4.09
N CYS A 130 -7.50 8.72 4.17
CA CYS A 130 -6.63 7.61 4.53
C CYS A 130 -5.43 8.05 5.38
N THR A 131 -5.17 7.31 6.47
CA THR A 131 -3.95 7.47 7.28
C THR A 131 -3.01 6.32 6.99
N ILE A 132 -1.72 6.61 6.76
CA ILE A 132 -0.70 5.61 6.43
C ILE A 132 0.53 5.72 7.35
N MET A 133 1.18 4.58 7.60
CA MET A 133 2.56 4.53 8.06
C MET A 133 3.48 4.60 6.84
N ALA A 134 3.95 5.79 6.48
CA ALA A 134 4.75 6.01 5.28
C ALA A 134 6.18 5.43 5.39
N GLU A 135 6.83 5.59 6.53
CA GLU A 135 8.22 5.14 6.75
C GLU A 135 8.41 4.53 8.13
N HIS A 136 9.37 3.60 8.22
CA HIS A 136 9.88 3.03 9.45
C HIS A 136 11.40 3.01 9.36
N ILE A 137 12.07 3.60 10.34
CA ILE A 137 13.53 3.54 10.48
C ILE A 137 13.88 3.04 11.87
N VAL A 138 14.96 2.25 11.96
CA VAL A 138 15.56 1.83 13.23
C VAL A 138 16.87 2.57 13.39
N LYS A 139 17.00 3.38 14.44
CA LYS A 139 18.22 4.13 14.76
C LYS A 139 18.53 3.96 16.23
N ASN A 140 19.75 3.52 16.55
CA ASN A 140 20.19 3.30 17.93
C ASN A 140 19.25 2.36 18.73
N LYS A 141 18.75 1.29 18.10
CA LYS A 141 17.73 0.36 18.66
C LYS A 141 16.35 0.99 18.91
N GLU A 142 16.16 2.26 18.59
CA GLU A 142 14.88 2.94 18.67
C GLU A 142 14.14 2.86 17.32
N HIS A 143 12.83 2.64 17.38
CA HIS A 143 11.96 2.54 16.22
C HIS A 143 11.26 3.88 15.98
N TYR A 144 11.46 4.49 14.82
CA TYR A 144 10.79 5.72 14.43
C TYR A 144 9.85 5.44 13.26
N TYR A 145 8.62 5.94 13.37
CA TYR A 145 7.57 5.75 12.38
C TYR A 145 7.11 7.12 11.89
N ARG A 146 7.06 7.29 10.56
CA ARG A 146 6.47 8.47 9.93
C ARG A 146 5.05 8.15 9.52
N TRP A 147 4.10 8.82 10.15
CA TRP A 147 2.69 8.76 9.80
C TRP A 147 2.34 9.92 8.88
N ALA A 148 1.50 9.65 7.90
CA ALA A 148 0.99 10.67 6.98
C ALA A 148 -0.51 10.47 6.82
N ASP A 149 -1.20 11.59 6.75
CA ASP A 149 -2.65 11.63 6.66
C ASP A 149 -3.05 12.34 5.38
N TYR A 150 -3.88 11.67 4.58
CA TYR A 150 -4.32 12.13 3.28
C TYR A 150 -5.83 12.39 3.36
N ILE A 151 -6.22 13.65 3.23
CA ILE A 151 -7.61 14.08 3.21
C ILE A 151 -7.84 14.82 1.90
N LEU A 152 -8.86 14.40 1.15
CA LEU A 152 -9.38 15.18 0.04
C LEU A 152 -10.43 16.13 0.59
N GLU A 153 -10.10 17.42 0.59
CA GLU A 153 -11.05 18.50 0.87
C GLU A 153 -11.86 18.76 -0.41
N ASN A 154 -13.19 18.67 -0.30
CA ASN A 154 -14.12 19.04 -1.38
C ASN A 154 -14.43 20.53 -1.34
#